data_AF-A0AAE3G5J2-F1
#
_entry.id   AF-A0AAE3G5J2-F1
#
_cell.length_a   1.000
_cell.length_b   1.000
_cell.length_c   1.000
_cell.angle_alpha   90.00
_cell.angle_beta   90.00
_cell.angle_gamma   90.00
#
_symmetry.space_group_name_H-M   'P 1'
#
loop_
_entity.id
_entity.type
_entity.pdbx_description
1 polymer ?
#
loop_
_entity_poly.entity_id
_entity_poly.type
_entity_poly.pdbx_seq_one_letter_code
_entity_poly.pdbx_strand_id
1 'polypeptide(L)'
;MAQQPPQGQFFSPETQNAFWASFHPDIRAFLEHHEQGEGWTYGFDELPDLFTTLAGALPRVVEVPLTARAERVLHELIPLLAAMPLRQCLSGIAWLDARADEYEGGWGVVCYLHATHIASTADPDDGVLPHARILAERIDMMLRCRISADLFSHIYRLNKGDIDHAA
;
A
#
# COMPACT_ATOMS: atom_id res chain seq x y z
N MET A 1 -2.62 11.82 -16.87
CA MET A 1 -3.69 11.53 -15.90
C MET A 1 -4.28 10.17 -16.27
N ALA A 2 -4.10 9.15 -15.45
CA ALA A 2 -4.77 7.87 -15.66
C ALA A 2 -6.28 8.07 -15.52
N GLN A 3 -7.06 7.51 -16.45
CA GLN A 3 -8.52 7.51 -16.35
C GLN A 3 -8.91 6.82 -15.03
N GLN A 4 -9.86 7.41 -14.28
CA GLN A 4 -10.36 6.75 -13.08
C GLN A 4 -11.06 5.44 -13.52
N PRO A 5 -10.70 4.29 -12.91
CA PRO A 5 -11.36 3.04 -13.24
C PRO A 5 -12.86 3.12 -12.93
N PRO A 6 -13.70 2.31 -13.60
CA PRO A 6 -15.12 2.21 -13.28
C PRO A 6 -15.32 2.00 -11.78
N GLN A 7 -16.34 2.65 -11.21
CA GLN A 7 -16.65 2.50 -9.78
C GLN A 7 -16.76 1.02 -9.42
N GLY A 8 -16.10 0.61 -8.33
CA GLY A 8 -16.08 -0.77 -7.87
C GLY A 8 -15.04 -1.68 -8.53
N GLN A 9 -14.40 -1.27 -9.63
CA GLN A 9 -13.41 -2.11 -10.32
C GLN A 9 -11.96 -1.76 -10.00
N PHE A 10 -11.70 -0.89 -9.01
CA PHE A 10 -10.34 -0.44 -8.69
C PHE A 10 -9.38 -1.62 -8.38
N PHE A 11 -9.88 -2.64 -7.71
CA PHE A 11 -9.08 -3.80 -7.33
C PHE A 11 -9.20 -5.00 -8.29
N SER A 12 -9.84 -4.83 -9.45
CA SER A 12 -9.91 -5.90 -10.44
C SER A 12 -8.51 -6.23 -10.99
N PRO A 13 -8.25 -7.48 -11.44
CA PRO A 13 -6.95 -7.86 -11.99
C PRO A 13 -6.48 -6.95 -13.14
N GLU A 14 -7.40 -6.53 -14.02
CA GLU A 14 -7.10 -5.63 -15.13
C GLU A 14 -6.63 -4.24 -14.64
N THR A 15 -7.38 -3.64 -13.71
CA THR A 15 -7.04 -2.33 -13.17
C THR A 15 -5.72 -2.37 -12.39
N GLN A 16 -5.49 -3.43 -11.61
CA GLN A 16 -4.26 -3.60 -10.84
C GLN A 16 -3.05 -3.77 -11.77
N ASN A 17 -3.19 -4.57 -12.82
CA ASN A 17 -2.14 -4.73 -13.83
C ASN A 17 -1.80 -3.39 -14.50
N ALA A 18 -2.82 -2.60 -14.87
CA ALA A 18 -2.62 -1.27 -15.46
C ALA A 18 -1.98 -0.28 -14.48
N PHE A 19 -2.42 -0.28 -13.22
CA PHE A 19 -1.87 0.55 -12.15
C PHE A 19 -0.37 0.28 -11.97
N TRP A 20 0.01 -0.97 -11.75
CA TRP A 20 1.42 -1.33 -11.51
C TRP A 20 2.30 -1.22 -12.76
N ALA A 21 1.75 -1.41 -13.96
CA ALA A 21 2.48 -1.20 -15.22
C ALA A 21 2.85 0.29 -15.46
N SER A 22 2.21 1.22 -14.75
CA SER A 22 2.51 2.65 -14.87
C SER A 22 3.75 3.11 -14.09
N PHE A 23 4.30 2.27 -13.21
CA PHE A 23 5.47 2.59 -12.40
C PHE A 23 6.77 2.37 -13.18
N HIS A 24 7.75 3.26 -12.96
CA HIS A 24 9.11 3.08 -13.47
C HIS A 24 10.12 3.24 -12.32
N PRO A 25 10.99 2.24 -12.07
CA PRO A 25 11.10 0.97 -12.79
C PRO A 25 9.88 0.06 -12.58
N ASP A 26 9.73 -0.95 -13.46
CA ASP A 26 8.70 -1.98 -13.29
C ASP A 26 9.02 -2.86 -12.08
N ILE A 27 8.18 -2.78 -11.05
CA ILE A 27 8.33 -3.52 -9.78
C ILE A 27 7.38 -4.72 -9.67
N ARG A 28 6.62 -5.05 -10.73
CA ARG A 28 5.60 -6.10 -10.66
C ARG A 28 6.17 -7.46 -10.28
N ALA A 29 7.28 -7.86 -10.88
CA ALA A 29 7.94 -9.13 -10.57
C ALA A 29 8.42 -9.20 -9.10
N PHE A 30 8.87 -8.08 -8.54
CA PHE A 30 9.23 -7.99 -7.13
C PHE A 30 8.01 -8.19 -6.23
N LEU A 31 6.91 -7.48 -6.50
CA LEU A 31 5.68 -7.62 -5.74
C LEU A 31 5.06 -9.02 -5.86
N GLU A 32 5.07 -9.60 -7.06
CA GLU A 32 4.57 -10.95 -7.31
C GLU A 32 5.36 -12.01 -6.52
N HIS A 33 6.68 -11.88 -6.44
CA HIS A 33 7.51 -12.79 -5.65
C HIS A 33 7.12 -12.79 -4.16
N HIS A 34 6.84 -11.62 -3.59
CA HIS A 34 6.40 -11.51 -2.21
C HIS A 34 4.96 -12.02 -2.01
N GLU A 35 4.05 -11.69 -2.93
CA GLU A 35 2.65 -12.10 -2.90
C GLU A 35 2.48 -13.63 -3.00
N GLN A 36 3.36 -14.33 -3.73
CA GLN A 36 3.36 -15.81 -3.80
C GLN A 36 3.56 -16.49 -2.43
N GLY A 37 4.14 -15.79 -1.44
CA GLY A 37 4.27 -16.28 -0.07
C GLY A 37 3.00 -16.10 0.78
N GLU A 38 2.00 -15.36 0.31
CA GLU A 38 0.83 -14.94 1.08
C GLU A 38 -0.38 -15.86 0.89
N GLY A 39 -0.24 -17.13 1.30
CA GLY A 39 -1.32 -18.14 1.21
C GLY A 39 -2.52 -17.92 2.15
N TRP A 40 -2.61 -16.77 2.80
CA TRP A 40 -3.64 -16.38 3.77
C TRP A 40 -4.48 -15.19 3.29
N THR A 41 -4.20 -14.66 2.10
CA THR A 41 -4.96 -13.56 1.48
C THR A 41 -6.12 -14.09 0.65
N TYR A 42 -7.10 -13.23 0.37
CA TYR A 42 -8.23 -13.54 -0.51
C TYR A 42 -8.13 -12.71 -1.79
N GLY A 43 -8.12 -13.37 -2.94
CA GLY A 43 -8.11 -12.70 -4.24
C GLY A 43 -9.46 -12.07 -4.62
N PHE A 44 -9.41 -11.19 -5.62
CA PHE A 44 -10.62 -10.57 -6.19
C PHE A 44 -11.61 -11.61 -6.71
N ASP A 45 -11.11 -12.66 -7.37
CA ASP A 45 -11.96 -13.71 -7.96
C ASP A 45 -12.62 -14.60 -6.90
N GLU A 46 -12.06 -14.63 -5.68
CA GLU A 46 -12.62 -15.38 -4.55
C GLU A 46 -13.75 -14.60 -3.84
N LEU A 47 -13.59 -13.28 -3.70
CA LEU A 47 -14.53 -12.40 -2.98
C LEU A 47 -14.85 -11.10 -3.75
N PRO A 48 -15.42 -11.16 -4.97
CA PRO A 48 -15.55 -9.99 -5.84
C PRO A 48 -16.44 -8.88 -5.24
N ASP A 49 -17.49 -9.26 -4.51
CA ASP A 49 -18.41 -8.31 -3.87
C ASP A 49 -17.73 -7.50 -2.76
N LEU A 50 -16.85 -8.13 -1.99
CA LEU A 50 -16.08 -7.46 -0.93
C LEU A 50 -15.14 -6.43 -1.52
N PHE A 51 -14.40 -6.80 -2.56
CA PHE A 51 -13.47 -5.92 -3.25
C PHE A 51 -14.20 -4.75 -3.92
N THR A 52 -15.34 -5.01 -4.55
CA THR A 52 -16.19 -3.98 -5.17
C THR A 52 -16.72 -3.00 -4.12
N THR A 53 -17.19 -3.53 -2.99
CA THR A 53 -17.69 -2.73 -1.86
C THR A 53 -16.57 -1.86 -1.27
N LEU A 54 -15.39 -2.44 -1.05
CA LEU A 54 -14.24 -1.72 -0.52
C LEU A 54 -13.82 -0.60 -1.49
N ALA A 55 -13.70 -0.90 -2.78
CA ALA A 55 -13.38 0.10 -3.81
C ALA A 55 -14.40 1.25 -3.83
N GLY A 56 -15.70 0.94 -3.65
CA GLY A 56 -16.76 1.94 -3.52
C GLY A 56 -16.73 2.74 -2.21
N ALA A 57 -16.14 2.18 -1.15
CA ALA A 57 -16.03 2.81 0.16
C ALA A 57 -14.82 3.75 0.28
N LEU A 58 -13.73 3.52 -0.46
CA LEU A 58 -12.50 4.33 -0.38
C LEU A 58 -12.75 5.86 -0.49
N PRO A 59 -13.61 6.37 -1.40
CA PRO A 59 -13.92 7.80 -1.45
C PRO A 59 -14.48 8.36 -0.14
N ARG A 60 -15.26 7.56 0.58
CA ARG A 60 -15.84 7.97 1.86
C ARG A 60 -14.81 7.95 2.99
N VAL A 61 -13.76 7.14 2.88
CA VAL A 61 -12.67 7.08 3.86
C VAL A 61 -11.87 8.37 3.82
N VAL A 62 -11.53 8.87 2.63
CA VAL A 62 -10.72 10.10 2.50
C VAL A 62 -11.45 11.37 2.96
N GLU A 63 -12.78 11.35 2.97
CA GLU A 63 -13.63 12.43 3.50
C GLU A 63 -13.68 12.47 5.04
N VAL A 64 -13.16 11.45 5.74
CA VAL A 64 -13.19 11.41 7.21
C VAL A 64 -12.08 12.29 7.78
N PRO A 65 -12.39 13.33 8.57
CA PRO A 65 -11.37 14.13 9.23
C PRO A 65 -10.54 13.29 10.19
N LEU A 66 -9.22 13.49 10.19
CA LEU A 66 -8.26 12.83 11.08
C LEU A 66 -8.49 13.24 12.55
N THR A 67 -9.42 12.53 13.17
CA THR A 67 -9.91 12.72 14.54
C THR A 67 -10.03 11.35 15.21
N ALA A 68 -10.49 11.26 16.46
CA ALA A 68 -10.81 9.97 17.09
C ALA A 68 -11.81 9.11 16.28
N ARG A 69 -12.57 9.71 15.35
CA ARG A 69 -13.39 8.96 14.39
C ARG A 69 -12.55 8.25 13.32
N ALA A 70 -11.45 8.86 12.88
CA ALA A 70 -10.53 8.26 11.92
C ALA A 70 -9.83 7.02 12.52
N GLU A 71 -9.52 7.02 13.82
CA GLU A 71 -8.96 5.84 14.50
C GLU A 71 -9.88 4.61 14.36
N ARG A 72 -11.19 4.76 14.55
CA ARG A 72 -12.15 3.66 14.33
C ARG A 72 -12.18 3.19 12.88
N VAL A 73 -12.18 4.13 11.94
CA VAL A 73 -12.16 3.80 10.50
C VAL A 73 -10.88 3.04 10.14
N LEU A 74 -9.73 3.47 10.65
CA LEU A 74 -8.45 2.79 10.44
C LEU A 74 -8.44 1.40 11.07
N HIS A 75 -8.96 1.27 12.29
CA HIS A 75 -9.06 -0.01 12.98
C HIS A 75 -9.91 -1.04 12.21
N GLU A 76 -10.98 -0.59 11.54
CA GLU A 76 -11.79 -1.44 10.65
C GLU A 76 -11.15 -1.66 9.26
N LEU A 77 -10.43 -0.67 8.74
CA LEU A 77 -9.80 -0.72 7.42
C LEU A 77 -8.55 -1.62 7.40
N ILE A 78 -7.78 -1.66 8.49
CA ILE A 78 -6.53 -2.43 8.57
C ILE A 78 -6.75 -3.91 8.26
N PRO A 79 -7.70 -4.64 8.89
CA PRO A 79 -7.97 -6.03 8.57
C PRO A 79 -8.34 -6.25 7.11
N LEU A 80 -9.14 -5.33 6.53
CA LEU A 80 -9.56 -5.41 5.13
C LEU A 80 -8.35 -5.29 4.19
N LEU A 81 -7.51 -4.26 4.37
CA LEU A 81 -6.30 -4.08 3.56
C LEU A 81 -5.30 -5.22 3.75
N ALA A 82 -5.12 -5.68 4.99
CA ALA A 82 -4.22 -6.77 5.30
C ALA A 82 -4.65 -8.06 4.60
N ALA A 83 -5.93 -8.41 4.62
CA ALA A 83 -6.46 -9.65 4.02
C ALA A 83 -6.43 -9.68 2.47
N MET A 84 -6.18 -8.54 1.82
CA MET A 84 -6.01 -8.48 0.36
C MET A 84 -4.60 -8.92 -0.04
N PRO A 85 -4.38 -9.38 -1.29
CA PRO A 85 -3.05 -9.65 -1.79
C PRO A 85 -2.22 -8.35 -1.80
N LEU A 86 -0.91 -8.50 -1.61
CA LEU A 86 0.04 -7.39 -1.46
C LEU A 86 -0.20 -6.23 -2.44
N ARG A 87 -0.37 -6.53 -3.73
CA ARG A 87 -0.54 -5.51 -4.77
C ARG A 87 -1.82 -4.70 -4.59
N GLN A 88 -2.94 -5.34 -4.23
CA GLN A 88 -4.20 -4.65 -3.99
C GLN A 88 -4.15 -3.85 -2.69
N CYS A 89 -3.52 -4.39 -1.64
CA CYS A 89 -3.30 -3.67 -0.39
C CYS A 89 -2.55 -2.36 -0.62
N LEU A 90 -1.39 -2.43 -1.28
CA LEU A 90 -0.52 -1.27 -1.51
C LEU A 90 -1.14 -0.26 -2.49
N SER A 91 -1.83 -0.72 -3.53
CA SER A 91 -2.53 0.19 -4.44
C SER A 91 -3.73 0.87 -3.77
N GLY A 92 -4.41 0.19 -2.84
CA GLY A 92 -5.44 0.77 -1.98
C GLY A 92 -4.90 1.91 -1.13
N ILE A 93 -3.76 1.71 -0.48
CA ILE A 93 -3.07 2.76 0.29
C ILE A 93 -2.67 3.92 -0.64
N ALA A 94 -2.03 3.64 -1.77
CA ALA A 94 -1.62 4.67 -2.72
C ALA A 94 -2.81 5.48 -3.27
N TRP A 95 -3.97 4.83 -3.45
CA TRP A 95 -5.19 5.51 -3.88
C TRP A 95 -5.71 6.51 -2.84
N LEU A 96 -5.67 6.12 -1.55
CA LEU A 96 -6.03 6.99 -0.43
C LEU A 96 -5.06 8.17 -0.33
N ASP A 97 -3.76 7.89 -0.46
CA ASP A 97 -2.68 8.87 -0.36
C ASP A 97 -2.78 9.96 -1.43
N ALA A 98 -3.09 9.58 -2.66
CA ALA A 98 -3.27 10.49 -3.80
C ALA A 98 -4.47 11.45 -3.66
N ARG A 99 -5.28 11.32 -2.59
CA ARG A 99 -6.46 12.14 -2.30
C ARG A 99 -6.41 12.78 -0.92
N ALA A 100 -5.24 12.77 -0.28
CA ALA A 100 -5.02 13.35 1.03
C ALA A 100 -4.78 14.87 0.96
N ASP A 101 -5.57 15.60 0.16
CA ASP A 101 -5.34 17.02 -0.16
C ASP A 101 -5.20 17.93 1.09
N GLU A 102 -5.74 17.50 2.23
CA GLU A 102 -5.72 18.24 3.50
C GLU A 102 -4.62 17.79 4.49
N TYR A 103 -3.90 16.69 4.22
CA TYR A 103 -2.92 16.13 5.17
C TYR A 103 -1.52 16.02 4.55
N GLU A 104 -0.58 16.81 5.07
CA GLU A 104 0.80 16.89 4.56
C GLU A 104 1.54 15.54 4.57
N GLY A 105 1.16 14.62 5.46
CA GLY A 105 1.73 13.28 5.53
C GLY A 105 1.07 12.22 4.64
N GLY A 106 -0.10 12.50 4.07
CA GLY A 106 -0.87 11.50 3.33
C GLY A 106 -1.48 10.35 4.17
N TRP A 107 -2.46 9.64 3.59
CA TRP A 107 -3.09 8.47 4.23
C TRP A 107 -2.13 7.30 4.40
N GLY A 108 -1.11 7.17 3.57
CA GLY A 108 -0.10 6.12 3.70
C GLY A 108 0.65 6.21 5.03
N VAL A 109 1.06 7.41 5.43
CA VAL A 109 1.73 7.64 6.73
C VAL A 109 0.76 7.39 7.89
N VAL A 110 -0.50 7.83 7.78
CA VAL A 110 -1.52 7.60 8.82
C VAL A 110 -1.74 6.10 9.04
N CYS A 111 -1.95 5.33 7.96
CA CYS A 111 -2.12 3.88 8.04
C CYS A 111 -0.90 3.21 8.67
N TYR A 112 0.32 3.61 8.26
CA TYR A 112 1.55 3.04 8.79
C TYR A 112 1.75 3.33 10.28
N LEU A 113 1.56 4.58 10.71
CA LEU A 113 1.71 4.97 12.12
C LEU A 113 0.68 4.28 12.99
N HIS A 114 -0.58 4.20 12.54
CA HIS A 114 -1.65 3.54 13.30
C HIS A 114 -1.42 2.03 13.41
N ALA A 115 -1.04 1.37 12.30
CA ALA A 115 -0.70 -0.05 12.30
C ALA A 115 0.49 -0.36 13.21
N THR A 116 1.54 0.48 13.16
CA THR A 116 2.72 0.33 14.04
C THR A 116 2.35 0.56 15.52
N HIS A 117 1.47 1.52 15.80
CA HIS A 117 0.97 1.76 17.15
C HIS A 117 0.25 0.51 17.68
N ILE A 118 -0.75 -0.02 16.97
CA ILE A 118 -1.44 -1.26 17.35
C ILE A 118 -0.43 -2.40 17.54
N ALA A 119 0.51 -2.59 16.60
CA ALA A 119 1.51 -3.64 16.66
C ALA A 119 2.43 -3.58 17.89
N SER A 120 2.60 -2.39 18.49
CA SER A 120 3.48 -2.14 19.64
C SER A 120 2.75 -2.04 20.98
N THR A 121 1.45 -1.72 20.99
CA THR A 121 0.71 -1.44 22.24
C THR A 121 -0.53 -2.30 22.45
N ALA A 122 -1.06 -2.97 21.42
CA ALA A 122 -2.28 -3.77 21.57
C ALA A 122 -2.04 -5.02 22.42
N ASP A 123 -3.12 -5.48 23.04
CA ASP A 123 -3.15 -6.75 23.76
C ASP A 123 -2.81 -7.90 22.79
N PRO A 124 -2.00 -8.91 23.19
CA PRO A 124 -1.78 -10.11 22.39
C PRO A 124 -3.04 -10.81 21.88
N ASP A 125 -4.17 -10.66 22.60
CA ASP A 125 -5.46 -11.24 22.25
C ASP A 125 -6.32 -10.31 21.36
N ASP A 126 -5.84 -9.13 21.00
CA ASP A 126 -6.52 -8.22 20.08
C ASP A 126 -6.54 -8.81 18.66
N GLY A 127 -7.74 -9.06 18.12
CA GLY A 127 -7.93 -9.64 16.80
C GLY A 127 -7.36 -8.81 15.65
N VAL A 128 -7.14 -7.50 15.84
CA VAL A 128 -6.55 -6.61 14.82
C VAL A 128 -5.02 -6.64 14.82
N LEU A 129 -4.39 -7.06 15.92
CA LEU A 129 -2.94 -7.14 16.08
C LEU A 129 -2.22 -7.85 14.91
N PRO A 130 -2.60 -9.08 14.49
CA PRO A 130 -1.92 -9.75 13.38
C PRO A 130 -2.03 -8.96 12.06
N HIS A 131 -3.18 -8.35 11.80
CA HIS A 131 -3.42 -7.56 10.59
C HIS A 131 -2.60 -6.26 10.58
N ALA A 132 -2.50 -5.60 11.74
CA ALA A 132 -1.69 -4.40 11.88
C ALA A 132 -0.20 -4.67 11.62
N ARG A 133 0.32 -5.80 12.12
CA ARG A 133 1.71 -6.23 11.84
C ARG A 133 1.94 -6.44 10.35
N ILE A 134 1.07 -7.20 9.69
CA ILE A 134 1.12 -7.45 8.24
C ILE A 134 1.13 -6.12 7.47
N LEU A 135 0.22 -5.21 7.78
CA LEU A 135 0.13 -3.93 7.07
C LEU A 135 1.40 -3.09 7.26
N ALA A 136 1.89 -3.00 8.50
CA ALA A 136 3.12 -2.27 8.81
C ALA A 136 4.34 -2.88 8.07
N GLU A 137 4.48 -4.20 8.06
CA GLU A 137 5.56 -4.90 7.35
C GLU A 137 5.51 -4.68 5.83
N ARG A 138 4.31 -4.74 5.22
CA ARG A 138 4.13 -4.48 3.79
C ARG A 138 4.53 -3.06 3.40
N ILE A 139 4.16 -2.06 4.21
CA ILE A 139 4.55 -0.66 3.98
C ILE A 139 6.06 -0.48 4.19
N ASP A 140 6.61 -1.03 5.28
CA ASP A 140 8.03 -0.96 5.60
C ASP A 140 8.90 -1.61 4.50
N MET A 141 8.47 -2.75 3.97
CA MET A 141 9.11 -3.38 2.80
C MET A 141 9.20 -2.39 1.63
N MET A 142 8.11 -1.72 1.27
CA MET A 142 8.10 -0.74 0.17
C MET A 142 9.03 0.44 0.43
N LEU A 143 9.04 0.96 1.66
CA LEU A 143 9.94 2.04 2.07
C LEU A 143 11.42 1.63 1.96
N ARG A 144 11.77 0.44 2.47
CA ARG A 144 13.13 -0.11 2.39
C ARG A 144 13.59 -0.35 0.96
N CYS A 145 12.70 -0.87 0.11
CA CYS A 145 12.98 -1.07 -1.31
C CYS A 145 13.28 0.26 -2.01
N ARG A 146 12.48 1.30 -1.73
CA ARG A 146 12.71 2.65 -2.27
C ARG A 146 14.05 3.24 -1.82
N ILE A 147 14.32 3.23 -0.51
CA ILE A 147 15.57 3.76 0.05
C ILE A 147 16.78 3.03 -0.55
N SER A 148 16.68 1.70 -0.69
CA SER A 148 17.74 0.88 -1.28
C SER A 148 17.94 1.22 -2.76
N ALA A 149 16.87 1.36 -3.53
CA ALA A 149 16.94 1.75 -4.94
C ALA A 149 17.58 3.14 -5.12
N ASP A 150 17.22 4.10 -4.28
CA ASP A 150 17.79 5.45 -4.29
C ASP A 150 19.28 5.44 -3.93
N LEU A 151 19.66 4.70 -2.88
CA LEU A 151 21.04 4.55 -2.42
C LEU A 151 21.94 3.96 -3.52
N PHE A 152 21.56 2.82 -4.08
CA PHE A 152 22.38 2.15 -5.10
C PHE A 152 22.40 2.92 -6.43
N SER A 153 21.31 3.60 -6.79
CA SER A 153 21.30 4.51 -7.95
C SER A 153 22.21 5.72 -7.77
N HIS A 154 22.36 6.21 -6.54
CA HIS A 154 23.30 7.28 -6.22
C HIS A 154 24.76 6.80 -6.30
N ILE A 155 25.08 5.66 -5.67
CA ILE A 155 26.42 5.04 -5.72
C ILE A 155 26.84 4.77 -7.17
N TYR A 156 25.94 4.22 -8.00
CA TYR A 156 26.21 3.97 -9.41
C TYR A 156 26.57 5.25 -10.18
N ARG A 157 25.86 6.36 -9.92
CA ARG A 157 26.13 7.66 -10.58
C ARG A 157 27.47 8.24 -10.18
N LEU A 158 27.86 8.16 -8.90
CA LEU A 158 29.17 8.60 -8.43
C LEU A 158 30.29 7.83 -9.14
N ASN A 159 30.19 6.50 -9.16
CA ASN A 159 31.20 5.64 -9.79
C ASN A 159 31.28 5.86 -11.31
N LYS A 160 30.17 6.16 -11.98
CA LYS A 160 30.17 6.46 -13.43
C LYS A 160 30.78 7.82 -13.74
N GLY A 161 30.49 8.85 -12.93
CA GLY A 161 31.09 10.18 -13.08
C GLY A 161 32.61 10.17 -12.94
N ASP A 162 33.15 9.35 -12.03
CA ASP A 162 34.60 9.21 -11.87
C ASP A 162 35.27 8.49 -13.05
N ILE A 163 34.56 7.60 -13.74
CA ILE A 163 35.06 6.91 -14.93
C ILE A 163 35.07 7.83 -16.15
N ASP A 164 34.02 8.64 -16.33
CA ASP A 164 33.91 9.56 -17.48
C ASP A 164 34.87 10.77 -17.39
N HIS A 165 35.40 11.08 -16.21
CA HIS A 165 36.45 12.10 -16.00
C HIS A 165 37.89 11.55 -16.06
N ALA A 166 38.06 10.23 -16.06
CA ALA A 166 39.36 9.57 -16.15
C ALA A 166 39.73 9.09 -17.58
N ALA A 167 38.82 9.27 -18.55
CA ALA A 167 38.98 8.93 -19.97
C ALA A 167 39.19 10.18 -20.83
#